data_AF-A0ABD0MKE0-F1
#
_entry.id   AF-A0ABD0MKE0-F1
#
_cell.length_a   1.000
_cell.length_b   1.000
_cell.length_c   1.000
_cell.angle_alpha   90.00
_cell.angle_beta   90.00
_cell.angle_gamma   90.00
#
_symmetry.space_group_name_H-M   'P 1'
#
loop_
_entity.id
_entity.type
_entity.pdbx_description
1 polymer ?
#
loop_
_entity_poly.entity_id
_entity_poly.type
_entity_poly.pdbx_seq_one_letter_code
_entity_poly.pdbx_strand_id
1 'polypeptide(L)' 'QGQCRYNPSNTQRAANCTKYYSVSQGDEEALKQAVANNGPISVAIDATRPQFILYHS' A
#
# COMPACT_ATOMS: atom_id res chain seq x y z
N GLN A 1 15.03 1.83 18.36
CA GLN A 1 13.73 1.12 18.40
C GLN A 1 12.85 1.80 19.43
N GLY A 2 11.61 2.15 19.07
CA GLY A 2 10.64 2.75 19.99
C GLY A 2 9.65 1.71 20.53
N GLN A 3 9.05 1.98 21.68
CA GLN A 3 8.02 1.12 22.27
C GLN A 3 6.70 1.27 21.50
N CYS A 4 6.05 0.15 21.16
CA CYS A 4 4.73 0.14 20.54
C CYS A 4 3.68 0.75 21.49
N ARG A 5 2.89 1.70 20.98
CA ARG A 5 1.83 2.40 21.74
C ARG A 5 0.42 1.98 21.32
N TYR A 6 0.28 0.81 20.71
CA TYR A 6 -1.02 0.30 20.30
C TYR A 6 -1.91 0.01 21.52
N ASN A 7 -3.15 0.51 21.49
CA ASN A 7 -4.15 0.24 22.51
C ASN A 7 -5.30 -0.58 21.87
N PRO A 8 -5.59 -1.80 22.37
CA PRO A 8 -6.64 -2.65 21.82
C PRO A 8 -8.06 -2.17 22.13
N SER A 9 -8.24 -1.12 22.95
CA SER A 9 -9.56 -0.54 23.22
C SER A 9 -10.25 -0.11 21.92
N ASN A 10 -11.53 -0.48 21.78
CA ASN A 10 -12.35 -0.12 20.62
C ASN A 10 -12.45 1.40 20.39
N THR A 11 -12.19 2.21 21.42
CA THR A 11 -12.18 3.68 21.33
C THR A 11 -10.95 4.22 20.57
N GLN A 12 -9.84 3.46 20.50
CA GLN A 12 -8.61 3.88 19.81
C GLN A 12 -8.36 3.13 18.49
N ARG A 13 -9.04 2.00 18.26
CA ARG A 13 -8.97 1.26 17.00
C ARG A 13 -9.89 1.90 15.95
N ALA A 14 -9.30 2.65 15.02
CA ALA A 14 -10.05 3.37 13.99
C ALA A 14 -10.61 2.50 12.85
N ALA A 15 -9.96 1.37 12.53
CA ALA A 15 -10.36 0.50 11.43
C ALA A 15 -10.02 -0.97 11.71
N ASN A 16 -10.67 -1.88 10.99
CA ASN A 16 -10.38 -3.29 10.97
C ASN A 16 -10.12 -3.76 9.53
N CYS A 17 -9.21 -4.70 9.34
CA CYS A 17 -8.94 -5.33 8.06
C CYS A 17 -9.46 -6.77 8.12
N THR A 18 -10.43 -7.09 7.26
CA THR A 18 -11.03 -8.43 7.24
C THR A 18 -10.31 -9.38 6.28
N LYS A 19 -9.83 -8.87 5.14
CA LYS A 19 -9.14 -9.64 4.09
C LYS A 19 -8.21 -8.73 3.29
N TYR A 20 -7.23 -9.37 2.64
CA TYR A 20 -6.39 -8.75 1.62
C TYR A 20 -6.33 -9.65 0.39
N TYR A 21 -6.05 -9.03 -0.76
CA TYR A 21 -5.89 -9.70 -2.04
C TYR A 21 -4.59 -9.23 -2.69
N SER A 22 -3.98 -10.11 -3.49
CA SER A 22 -2.77 -9.80 -4.24
C SER A 22 -3.12 -9.79 -5.72
N VAL A 23 -2.60 -8.80 -6.45
CA VAL A 23 -2.65 -8.78 -7.91
C VAL A 23 -1.58 -9.74 -8.44
N SER A 24 -1.85 -10.38 -9.58
CA SER A 24 -0.89 -11.22 -10.29
C SER A 24 0.42 -10.45 -10.53
N GLN A 25 1.54 -11.06 -10.16
CA GLN A 25 2.84 -10.40 -10.26
C GLN A 25 3.18 -10.08 -11.73
N GLY A 26 3.53 -8.83 -12.00
CA GLY A 26 3.91 -8.36 -13.34
C GLY A 26 2.74 -8.14 -14.30
N ASP A 27 1.49 -8.32 -13.86
CA ASP A 27 0.30 -8.11 -14.68
C ASP A 27 -0.22 -6.67 -14.51
N GLU A 28 0.28 -5.76 -15.34
CA GLU A 28 -0.11 -4.34 -15.29
C GLU A 28 -1.56 -4.10 -15.72
N GLU A 29 -2.15 -4.96 -16.57
CA GLU A 29 -3.56 -4.82 -16.94
C GLU A 29 -4.45 -5.23 -15.76
N ALA A 30 -4.13 -6.33 -15.07
CA ALA A 30 -4.81 -6.69 -13.83
C ALA A 30 -4.66 -5.59 -12.77
N LEU A 31 -3.48 -4.96 -12.65
CA LEU A 31 -3.26 -3.85 -11.72
C LEU A 31 -4.12 -2.63 -12.08
N LYS A 32 -4.18 -2.26 -13.35
CA LYS A 32 -5.02 -1.16 -13.85
C LYS A 32 -6.50 -1.40 -13.55
N GLN A 33 -6.99 -2.61 -13.83
CA GLN A 33 -8.36 -3.00 -13.49
C GLN A 33 -8.59 -2.99 -11.98
N ALA A 34 -7.63 -3.46 -11.19
CA ALA A 34 -7.71 -3.46 -9.73
C ALA A 34 -7.81 -2.04 -9.17
N VAL A 35 -7.01 -1.10 -9.67
CA VAL A 35 -7.05 0.32 -9.27
C VAL A 35 -8.38 0.96 -9.61
N ALA A 36 -8.88 0.73 -10.83
CA ALA A 36 -10.16 1.27 -11.28
C ALA A 36 -11.35 0.76 -10.44
N ASN A 37 -11.33 -0.52 -10.05
CA ASN A 37 -12.47 -1.17 -9.41
C ASN A 37 -12.43 -1.18 -7.87
N ASN A 38 -11.24 -1.22 -7.26
CA ASN A 38 -11.07 -1.36 -5.80
C ASN A 38 -10.46 -0.12 -5.13
N GLY A 39 -9.91 0.82 -5.89
CA GLY A 39 -9.26 2.02 -5.37
C GLY A 39 -7.75 1.87 -5.16
N PRO A 40 -7.15 2.61 -4.22
CA PRO A 40 -5.70 2.62 -4.03
C PRO A 40 -5.13 1.24 -3.70
N ILE A 41 -4.11 0.81 -4.46
CA ILE A 41 -3.42 -0.47 -4.28
C ILE A 41 -2.00 -0.22 -3.76
N SER A 42 -1.61 -0.96 -2.72
CA SER A 42 -0.23 -0.93 -2.22
C SER A 42 0.72 -1.63 -3.19
N VAL A 43 1.80 -0.95 -3.59
CA VAL A 43 2.82 -1.48 -4.52
C VAL A 43 4.23 -1.24 -3.99
N ALA A 44 5.18 -2.06 -4.43
CA ALA A 44 6.59 -1.88 -4.18
C ALA A 44 7.30 -1.47 -5.49
N ILE A 45 8.24 -0.53 -5.39
CA ILE A 45 9.03 -0.02 -6.51
C ILE A 45 10.51 0.08 -6.11
N ASP A 46 11.40 0.01 -7.10
CA ASP A 46 12.82 0.33 -6.91
C ASP A 46 13.01 1.86 -6.93
N ALA A 47 13.10 2.45 -5.73
CA ALA A 47 13.32 3.88 -5.54
C ALA A 47 14.81 4.25 -5.34
N THR A 48 15.76 3.32 -5.57
CA THR A 48 17.19 3.55 -5.26
C THR A 48 17.91 4.45 -6.26
N ARG A 49 17.28 4.72 -7.42
CA ARG A 49 17.90 5.44 -8.53
C ARG A 49 17.85 6.97 -8.28
N PRO A 50 18.95 7.72 -8.48
CA PRO A 50 18.96 9.18 -8.30
C PRO A 50 17.91 9.92 -9.15
N GLN A 51 17.58 9.38 -10.33
CA GLN A 51 16.54 9.90 -11.22
C GLN A 51 15.16 9.88 -10.57
N PHE A 52 14.88 8.88 -9.73
CA PHE A 52 13.63 8.75 -9.01
C PHE A 52 13.59 9.68 -7.78
N ILE A 53 14.71 9.79 -7.07
CA ILE A 53 14.85 10.69 -5.91
C ILE A 53 14.69 12.16 -6.32
N LEU A 54 15.25 12.53 -7.47
CA LEU A 54 15.23 13.90 -8.01
C LEU A 54 14.11 14.10 -9.04
N TYR A 55 13.14 13.19 -9.12
CA TYR A 55 12.03 13.31 -10.07
C TYR A 55 11.21 14.59 -9.76
N HIS A 56 11.03 15.41 -10.78
CA HIS A 56 10.20 16.62 -10.75
C HIS A 56 9.31 16.62 -12.01
N SER A 57 8.08 17.14 -11.87
CA SER A 57 7.06 17.20 -12.93
C SER A 57 7.46 18.07 -14.11
#